data_AF-A0ABD3T469-F1
#
_entry.id   AF-A0ABD3T469-F1
#
_cell.length_a   1.000
_cell.length_b   1.000
_cell.length_c   1.000
_cell.angle_alpha   90.00
_cell.angle_beta   90.00
_cell.angle_gamma   90.00
#
_symmetry.space_group_name_H-M   'P 1'
#
loop_
_entity.id
_entity.type
_entity.pdbx_description
1 polymer ?
#
loop_
_entity_poly.entity_id
_entity_poly.type
_entity_poly.pdbx_seq_one_letter_code
_entity_poly.pdbx_strand_id
1 'polypeptide(L)'
;MEGCDAREALLEADHNAMRASVSDGSSGYESTDVSDTESIKSCETREVYEDEPEIMTFRSLHSLGHSLSFITEVPELCDVKFLVGENEVPVYGVKAIMGTRSRSFFNLILKHMKSAEEKENSTPRKNNRYPRIFQHLEIPVRRYDPGVFRRLLQFVHSGSVNITIETVVGVMCGAVQFEFKDLEEACMEMVQRGITRGFTEILITSARNYRQHRTASDLLSMVIYSPCIKRILQLSMIELVHQSTDSALNIR
;
A
#
# COMPACT_ATOMS: atom_id res chain seq x y z
N MET A 1 40.53 -30.39 -40.09
CA MET A 1 39.74 -31.06 -39.04
C MET A 1 39.53 -30.02 -37.96
N GLU A 2 38.33 -29.44 -37.99
CA GLU A 2 37.84 -28.39 -37.11
C GLU A 2 37.34 -28.95 -35.77
N GLY A 3 37.26 -28.09 -34.74
CA GLY A 3 36.60 -28.34 -33.46
C GLY A 3 37.43 -27.77 -32.29
N CYS A 4 37.36 -26.48 -32.02
CA CYS A 4 36.42 -25.80 -31.10
C CYS A 4 36.82 -25.92 -29.62
N ASP A 5 37.62 -24.95 -29.15
CA ASP A 5 37.62 -24.50 -27.75
C ASP A 5 38.22 -23.09 -27.68
N ALA A 6 37.36 -22.06 -27.66
CA ALA A 6 37.71 -20.68 -27.27
C ALA A 6 36.47 -19.77 -27.30
N ARG A 7 35.66 -19.74 -26.23
CA ARG A 7 34.77 -18.59 -25.93
C ARG A 7 34.59 -18.42 -24.42
N GLU A 8 35.65 -17.99 -23.75
CA GLU A 8 35.55 -17.42 -22.40
C GLU A 8 36.65 -16.37 -22.22
N ALA A 9 36.42 -15.18 -22.77
CA ALA A 9 37.16 -13.94 -22.44
C ALA A 9 36.64 -12.79 -23.30
N LEU A 10 35.61 -12.08 -22.84
CA LEU A 10 35.27 -10.72 -23.27
C LEU A 10 34.09 -10.24 -22.41
N LEU A 11 34.37 -9.40 -21.41
CA LEU A 11 33.55 -8.28 -20.92
C LEU A 11 34.02 -7.83 -19.51
N GLU A 12 35.25 -7.33 -19.38
CA GLU A 12 35.65 -6.48 -18.25
C GLU A 12 36.64 -5.42 -18.73
N ALA A 13 36.10 -4.29 -19.22
CA ALA A 13 36.83 -3.04 -19.39
C ALA A 13 35.84 -1.92 -19.71
N ASP A 14 35.31 -1.24 -18.69
CA ASP A 14 35.10 0.22 -18.69
C ASP A 14 34.49 0.68 -17.37
N HIS A 15 35.35 0.86 -16.36
CA HIS A 15 35.01 1.55 -15.13
C HIS A 15 36.27 2.22 -14.54
N ASN A 16 36.83 3.22 -15.23
CA ASN A 16 37.61 4.29 -14.58
C ASN A 16 38.07 5.36 -15.58
N ALA A 17 37.33 6.46 -15.72
CA ALA A 17 37.88 7.74 -16.16
C ALA A 17 36.81 8.84 -16.07
N MET A 18 36.57 9.41 -14.88
CA MET A 18 36.16 10.82 -14.77
C MET A 18 36.29 11.28 -13.30
N ARG A 19 37.50 11.69 -12.92
CA ARG A 19 37.71 12.50 -11.72
C ARG A 19 38.77 13.56 -12.04
N ALA A 20 38.46 14.79 -11.62
CA ALA A 20 39.27 16.01 -11.59
C ALA A 20 39.15 16.99 -12.79
N SER A 21 38.34 18.03 -12.59
CA SER A 21 38.81 19.43 -12.58
C SER A 21 37.80 20.33 -11.83
N VAL A 22 38.31 21.42 -11.27
CA VAL A 22 37.83 22.20 -10.12
C VAL A 22 37.24 23.55 -10.55
N SER A 23 36.60 24.25 -9.60
CA SER A 23 36.20 25.68 -9.54
C SER A 23 34.79 25.97 -10.06
N ASP A 24 33.97 26.85 -9.48
CA ASP A 24 34.10 27.84 -8.42
C ASP A 24 32.64 28.20 -8.04
N GLY A 25 32.32 28.50 -6.78
CA GLY A 25 30.91 28.76 -6.43
C GLY A 25 30.60 28.88 -4.95
N SER A 26 31.18 29.90 -4.34
CA SER A 26 30.89 30.37 -2.98
C SER A 26 29.44 30.87 -2.81
N SER A 27 28.76 30.38 -1.78
CA SER A 27 27.91 31.17 -0.85
C SER A 27 27.75 30.28 0.40
N GLY A 28 28.22 30.60 1.60
CA GLY A 28 28.17 31.90 2.26
C GLY A 28 26.86 32.00 3.04
N TYR A 29 26.58 31.07 3.97
CA TYR A 29 25.56 31.33 4.99
C TYR A 29 26.26 31.95 6.20
N GLU A 30 26.07 33.24 6.36
CA GLU A 30 26.57 34.04 7.47
C GLU A 30 25.48 34.02 8.55
N SER A 31 25.70 33.25 9.60
CA SER A 31 24.85 33.28 10.79
C SER A 31 25.21 34.51 11.61
N THR A 32 24.36 35.52 11.61
CA THR A 32 24.44 36.63 12.56
C THR A 32 23.59 36.31 13.79
N ASP A 33 24.27 36.01 14.89
CA ASP A 33 23.75 36.23 16.23
C ASP A 33 23.68 37.74 16.48
N VAL A 34 22.52 38.26 16.89
CA VAL A 34 22.44 39.52 17.62
C VAL A 34 21.37 39.44 18.71
N SER A 35 21.83 39.81 19.89
CA SER A 35 21.17 39.89 21.19
C SER A 35 20.16 41.03 21.33
N ASP A 36 19.27 40.84 22.30
CA ASP A 36 18.24 41.71 22.85
C ASP A 36 18.52 43.22 22.86
N THR A 37 17.48 44.03 22.60
CA THR A 37 17.22 45.29 23.33
C THR A 37 15.79 45.78 23.08
N GLU A 38 15.02 45.95 24.16
CA GLU A 38 13.72 46.60 24.17
C GLU A 38 13.80 48.09 23.79
N SER A 39 12.81 48.60 23.04
CA SER A 39 12.30 49.96 23.16
C SER A 39 10.97 50.13 22.40
N ILE A 40 9.93 50.49 23.15
CA ILE A 40 8.58 50.82 22.67
C ILE A 40 8.60 52.14 21.87
N LYS A 41 8.01 52.16 20.67
CA LYS A 41 7.39 53.37 20.10
C LYS A 41 6.31 53.02 19.08
N SER A 42 5.08 53.44 19.40
CA SER A 42 3.87 53.32 18.60
C SER A 42 3.93 54.10 17.28
N CYS A 43 3.54 53.47 16.17
CA CYS A 43 3.03 54.15 14.99
C CYS A 43 2.19 53.17 14.15
N GLU A 44 0.92 53.51 13.92
CA GLU A 44 -0.01 52.77 13.07
C GLU A 44 0.59 52.60 11.67
N THR A 45 1.07 51.39 11.39
CA THR A 45 1.53 50.98 10.06
C THR A 45 0.63 49.84 9.65
N ARG A 46 -0.08 50.00 8.53
CA ARG A 46 -0.84 48.92 7.90
C ARG A 46 0.09 47.72 7.75
N GLU A 47 -0.20 46.64 8.47
CA GLU A 47 0.44 45.34 8.24
C GLU A 47 0.05 44.90 6.84
N VAL A 48 0.97 45.10 5.91
CA VAL A 48 1.02 44.32 4.68
C VAL A 48 1.30 42.91 5.18
N TYR A 49 0.27 42.06 5.24
CA TYR A 49 0.47 40.63 5.39
C TYR A 49 1.31 40.21 4.18
N GLU A 50 2.62 40.08 4.37
CA GLU A 50 3.44 39.25 3.51
C GLU A 50 2.84 37.85 3.65
N ASP A 51 2.13 37.40 2.63
CA ASP A 51 1.77 36.00 2.46
C ASP A 51 3.10 35.24 2.35
N GLU A 52 3.68 34.89 3.50
CA GLU A 52 4.77 33.93 3.60
C GLU A 52 4.33 32.72 2.79
N PRO A 53 5.10 32.30 1.76
CA PRO A 53 4.70 31.16 0.96
C PRO A 53 4.50 30.00 1.91
N GLU A 54 3.33 29.37 1.85
CA GLU A 54 3.00 28.22 2.67
C GLU A 54 3.91 27.05 2.24
N ILE A 55 5.15 27.06 2.74
CA ILE A 55 6.18 26.09 2.42
C ILE A 55 5.78 24.80 3.12
N MET A 56 5.52 23.76 2.33
CA MET A 56 5.29 22.42 2.83
C MET A 56 6.53 21.93 3.59
N THR A 57 6.50 22.06 4.91
CA THR A 57 7.56 21.59 5.79
C THR A 57 7.36 20.11 6.09
N PHE A 58 8.37 19.30 5.74
CA PHE A 58 8.36 17.90 6.13
C PHE A 58 8.53 17.78 7.65
N ARG A 59 7.50 17.28 8.33
CA ARG A 59 7.52 17.08 9.80
C ARG A 59 7.98 15.68 10.18
N SER A 60 7.31 14.66 9.65
CA SER A 60 7.60 13.27 9.92
C SER A 60 7.01 12.36 8.84
N LEU A 61 7.53 11.13 8.74
CA LEU A 61 6.99 10.12 7.83
C LEU A 61 5.54 9.76 8.14
N HIS A 62 5.18 9.70 9.43
CA HIS A 62 3.81 9.36 9.85
C HIS A 62 2.81 10.45 9.47
N SER A 63 3.13 11.72 9.73
CA SER A 63 2.29 12.85 9.35
C SER A 63 2.12 12.93 7.82
N LEU A 64 3.20 12.68 7.07
CA LEU A 64 3.12 12.61 5.61
C LEU A 64 2.22 11.47 5.15
N GLY A 65 2.38 10.26 5.70
CA GLY A 65 1.52 9.12 5.37
C GLY A 65 0.04 9.39 5.64
N HIS A 66 -0.28 10.05 6.77
CA HIS A 66 -1.64 10.48 7.07
C HIS A 66 -2.18 11.47 6.03
N SER A 67 -1.39 12.50 5.67
CA SER A 67 -1.77 13.45 4.62
C SER A 67 -1.98 12.78 3.26
N LEU A 68 -1.14 11.79 2.90
CA LEU A 68 -1.28 11.04 1.65
C LEU A 68 -2.53 10.14 1.63
N SER A 69 -3.03 9.72 2.80
CA SER A 69 -4.26 8.93 2.86
C SER A 69 -5.49 9.72 2.41
N PHE A 70 -5.54 11.02 2.74
CA PHE A 70 -6.63 11.92 2.36
C PHE A 70 -6.73 12.13 0.84
N ILE A 71 -5.62 12.03 0.10
CA ILE A 71 -5.63 12.14 -1.37
C ILE A 71 -6.60 11.12 -2.00
N THR A 72 -6.69 9.92 -1.43
CA THR A 72 -7.58 8.87 -1.96
C THR A 72 -9.06 9.11 -1.66
N GLU A 73 -9.38 10.03 -0.74
CA GLU A 73 -10.73 10.46 -0.40
C GLU A 73 -11.24 11.60 -1.28
N VAL A 74 -10.35 12.24 -2.05
CA VAL A 74 -10.66 13.31 -2.99
C VAL A 74 -10.46 12.81 -4.43
N PRO A 75 -11.51 12.33 -5.10
CA PRO A 75 -11.42 11.74 -6.44
C PRO A 75 -10.73 12.63 -7.47
N GLU A 76 -10.87 13.95 -7.37
CA GLU A 76 -10.31 14.94 -8.28
C GLU A 76 -8.77 14.97 -8.25
N LEU A 77 -8.15 14.50 -7.15
CA LEU A 77 -6.71 14.39 -7.01
C LEU A 77 -6.16 13.04 -7.50
N CYS A 78 -7.04 12.11 -7.84
CA CYS A 78 -6.69 10.79 -8.33
C CYS A 78 -6.73 10.73 -9.85
N ASP A 79 -5.91 9.87 -10.45
CA ASP A 79 -5.81 9.69 -11.91
C ASP A 79 -6.14 8.25 -12.37
N VAL A 80 -6.42 7.36 -11.42
CA VAL A 80 -6.94 6.00 -11.66
C VAL A 80 -8.16 5.72 -10.77
N LYS A 81 -9.15 5.02 -11.33
CA LYS A 81 -10.37 4.56 -10.66
C LYS A 81 -10.50 3.05 -10.87
N PHE A 82 -10.57 2.32 -9.77
CA PHE A 82 -10.82 0.89 -9.77
C PHE A 82 -12.31 0.63 -9.57
N LEU A 83 -12.89 -0.20 -10.43
CA LEU A 83 -14.27 -0.66 -10.31
C LEU A 83 -14.27 -2.00 -9.58
N VAL A 84 -14.55 -1.98 -8.28
CA VAL A 84 -14.27 -3.09 -7.36
C VAL A 84 -15.52 -3.91 -7.03
N GLY A 85 -15.38 -5.23 -7.05
CA GLY A 85 -16.45 -6.18 -6.76
C GLY A 85 -17.51 -6.26 -7.85
N GLU A 86 -18.60 -6.98 -7.57
CA GLU A 86 -19.70 -7.19 -8.51
C GLU A 86 -20.49 -5.91 -8.80
N ASN A 87 -20.61 -5.05 -7.77
CA ASN A 87 -21.30 -3.77 -7.87
C ASN A 87 -20.43 -2.65 -8.47
N GLU A 88 -19.22 -2.98 -8.94
CA GLU A 88 -18.29 -2.04 -9.58
C GLU A 88 -18.07 -0.76 -8.74
N VAL A 89 -17.95 -0.93 -7.42
CA VAL A 89 -17.82 0.18 -6.46
C VAL A 89 -16.53 0.95 -6.77
N PRO A 90 -16.58 2.27 -6.98
CA PRO A 90 -15.41 3.05 -7.32
C PRO A 90 -14.46 3.16 -6.12
N VAL A 91 -13.17 2.93 -6.39
CA VAL A 91 -12.08 3.17 -5.46
C VAL A 91 -10.97 3.92 -6.20
N TYR A 92 -10.56 5.07 -5.68
CA TYR A 92 -9.65 5.99 -6.37
C TYR A 92 -8.21 5.83 -5.87
N GLY A 93 -7.25 6.14 -6.73
CA GLY A 93 -5.82 6.16 -6.37
C GLY A 93 -4.98 6.98 -7.33
N VAL A 94 -3.68 7.09 -7.01
CA VAL A 94 -2.68 7.84 -7.76
C VAL A 94 -1.69 6.88 -8.42
N LYS A 95 -1.66 6.84 -9.76
CA LYS A 95 -0.79 5.94 -10.54
C LYS A 95 0.68 6.07 -10.17
N ALA A 96 1.17 7.30 -9.97
CA ALA A 96 2.57 7.54 -9.65
C ALA A 96 2.99 6.90 -8.31
N ILE A 97 2.12 6.96 -7.31
CA ILE A 97 2.36 6.33 -6.00
C ILE A 97 2.27 4.82 -6.14
N MET A 98 1.19 4.31 -6.76
CA MET A 98 0.95 2.88 -6.90
C MET A 98 2.02 2.17 -7.72
N GLY A 99 2.42 2.75 -8.85
CA GLY A 99 3.44 2.21 -9.73
C GLY A 99 4.84 2.21 -9.12
N THR A 100 5.14 3.16 -8.24
CA THR A 100 6.40 3.20 -7.48
C THR A 100 6.42 2.14 -6.38
N ARG A 101 5.29 1.90 -5.70
CA ARG A 101 5.21 1.02 -4.53
C ARG A 101 5.00 -0.45 -4.88
N SER A 102 4.48 -0.78 -6.06
CA SER A 102 4.26 -2.16 -6.49
C SER A 102 4.45 -2.33 -7.99
N ARG A 103 5.30 -3.29 -8.35
CA ARG A 103 5.55 -3.64 -9.75
C ARG A 103 4.31 -4.25 -10.40
N SER A 104 3.52 -5.02 -9.64
CA SER A 104 2.27 -5.61 -10.13
C SER A 104 1.24 -4.51 -10.44
N PHE A 105 1.11 -3.48 -9.61
CA PHE A 105 0.27 -2.33 -9.90
C PHE A 105 0.78 -1.52 -11.10
N PHE A 106 2.08 -1.27 -11.19
CA PHE A 106 2.68 -0.61 -12.36
C PHE A 106 2.31 -1.33 -13.67
N ASN A 107 2.49 -2.66 -13.71
CA ASN A 107 2.18 -3.46 -14.89
C ASN A 107 0.67 -3.48 -15.20
N LEU A 108 -0.18 -3.56 -14.18
CA LEU A 108 -1.64 -3.51 -14.33
C LEU A 108 -2.10 -2.18 -14.94
N ILE A 109 -1.59 -1.06 -14.42
CA ILE A 109 -1.90 0.29 -14.90
C ILE A 109 -1.42 0.44 -16.33
N LEU A 110 -0.16 0.09 -16.62
CA LEU A 110 0.43 0.20 -17.96
C LEU A 110 -0.36 -0.59 -19.00
N LYS A 111 -0.80 -1.81 -18.65
CA LYS A 111 -1.64 -2.64 -19.53
C LYS A 111 -2.93 -1.93 -19.91
N HIS A 112 -3.63 -1.34 -18.94
CA HIS A 112 -4.90 -0.66 -19.20
C HIS A 112 -4.74 0.70 -19.88
N MET A 113 -3.63 1.41 -19.66
CA MET A 113 -3.32 2.63 -20.42
C MET A 113 -3.20 2.34 -21.92
N LYS A 114 -2.43 1.31 -22.29
CA LYS A 114 -2.27 0.90 -23.69
C LYS A 114 -3.60 0.51 -24.34
N SER A 115 -4.42 -0.29 -23.65
CA SER A 115 -5.74 -0.68 -24.17
C SER A 115 -6.71 0.50 -24.31
N ALA A 116 -6.55 1.58 -23.53
CA ALA A 116 -7.36 2.79 -23.66
C ALA A 116 -6.96 3.60 -24.89
N GLU A 117 -5.66 3.70 -25.19
CA GLU A 117 -5.12 4.38 -26.37
C GLU A 117 -5.55 3.71 -27.68
N GLU A 118 -5.52 2.37 -27.74
CA GLU A 118 -5.96 1.58 -28.91
C GLU A 118 -7.45 1.79 -29.22
N LYS A 119 -8.30 1.89 -28.19
CA LYS A 119 -9.74 2.17 -28.33
C LYS A 119 -10.02 3.58 -28.83
N GLU A 120 -9.19 4.56 -28.47
CA GLU A 120 -9.32 5.91 -29.00
C GLU A 120 -8.95 5.98 -30.48
N ASN A 121 -7.86 5.31 -30.88
CA ASN A 121 -7.38 5.34 -32.26
C ASN A 121 -8.30 4.64 -33.27
N SER A 122 -9.20 3.77 -32.80
CA SER A 122 -10.14 3.02 -33.63
C SER A 122 -11.52 3.67 -33.80
N THR A 123 -11.83 4.77 -33.10
CA THR A 123 -13.13 5.46 -33.21
C THR A 123 -13.04 6.78 -33.99
N PRO A 124 -13.95 7.07 -34.95
CA PRO A 124 -13.94 8.35 -35.68
C PRO A 124 -14.25 9.51 -34.72
N ARG A 125 -13.28 10.41 -34.55
CA ARG A 125 -13.32 11.53 -33.59
C ARG A 125 -14.49 12.49 -33.87
N LYS A 126 -15.45 12.60 -32.95
CA LYS A 126 -16.34 13.77 -32.84
C LYS A 126 -15.59 14.91 -32.13
N ASN A 127 -15.69 16.12 -32.70
CA ASN A 127 -14.84 17.30 -32.50
C ASN A 127 -14.78 17.96 -31.10
N ASN A 128 -15.07 17.29 -30.00
CA ASN A 128 -15.00 17.91 -28.67
C ASN A 128 -13.75 17.46 -27.89
N ARG A 129 -12.57 17.97 -28.29
CA ARG A 129 -11.31 17.75 -27.56
C ARG A 129 -11.20 18.75 -26.40
N TYR A 130 -11.85 18.45 -25.29
CA TYR A 130 -11.29 18.89 -24.01
C TYR A 130 -10.11 17.98 -23.69
N PRO A 131 -8.96 18.51 -23.22
CA PRO A 131 -7.85 17.67 -22.77
C PRO A 131 -8.38 16.68 -21.72
N ARG A 132 -8.14 15.38 -21.92
CA ARG A 132 -8.55 14.30 -20.97
C ARG A 132 -7.77 14.34 -19.64
N ILE A 133 -7.30 15.50 -19.21
CA ILE A 133 -6.50 15.71 -18.00
C ILE A 133 -7.28 15.24 -16.76
N PHE A 134 -8.62 15.22 -16.82
CA PHE A 134 -9.50 14.84 -15.73
C PHE A 134 -10.20 13.47 -15.88
N GLN A 135 -9.86 12.65 -16.88
CA GLN A 135 -10.46 11.31 -16.99
C GLN A 135 -9.59 10.29 -16.24
N HIS A 136 -10.15 9.71 -15.18
CA HIS A 136 -9.54 8.57 -14.50
C HIS A 136 -9.34 7.42 -15.47
N LEU A 137 -8.17 6.78 -15.44
CA LEU A 137 -8.01 5.46 -16.03
C LEU A 137 -8.91 4.48 -15.26
N GLU A 138 -9.81 3.78 -15.94
CA GLU A 138 -10.71 2.82 -15.31
C GLU A 138 -10.15 1.41 -15.37
N ILE A 139 -10.10 0.73 -14.21
CA ILE A 139 -9.55 -0.63 -14.07
C ILE A 139 -10.55 -1.53 -13.32
N PRO A 140 -11.08 -2.60 -13.92
CA PRO A 140 -11.98 -3.52 -13.22
C PRO A 140 -11.23 -4.46 -12.27
N VAL A 141 -11.73 -4.59 -11.03
CA VAL A 141 -11.19 -5.48 -9.98
C VAL A 141 -12.32 -6.30 -9.36
N ARG A 142 -12.68 -7.40 -10.02
CA ARG A 142 -13.86 -8.20 -9.66
C ARG A 142 -13.65 -9.21 -8.51
N ARG A 143 -12.40 -9.48 -8.14
CA ARG A 143 -12.03 -10.57 -7.21
C ARG A 143 -11.84 -10.13 -5.76
N TYR A 144 -12.21 -8.89 -5.44
CA TYR A 144 -12.02 -8.32 -4.12
C TYR A 144 -13.28 -7.58 -3.67
N ASP A 145 -13.53 -7.63 -2.38
CA ASP A 145 -14.50 -6.74 -1.74
C ASP A 145 -13.96 -5.30 -1.74
N PRO A 146 -14.83 -4.29 -1.93
CA PRO A 146 -14.42 -2.89 -1.91
C PRO A 146 -13.69 -2.49 -0.62
N GLY A 147 -14.14 -2.99 0.53
CA GLY A 147 -13.52 -2.70 1.82
C GLY A 147 -12.11 -3.28 1.97
N VAL A 148 -11.84 -4.44 1.37
CA VAL A 148 -10.50 -5.05 1.38
C VAL A 148 -9.59 -4.32 0.39
N PHE A 149 -10.09 -3.99 -0.80
CA PHE A 149 -9.29 -3.28 -1.79
C PHE A 149 -8.94 -1.85 -1.35
N ARG A 150 -9.85 -1.14 -0.68
CA ARG A 150 -9.57 0.16 -0.05
C ARG A 150 -8.42 0.08 0.95
N ARG A 151 -8.36 -0.98 1.75
CA ARG A 151 -7.26 -1.22 2.70
C ARG A 151 -5.92 -1.42 2.00
N LEU A 152 -5.90 -2.19 0.91
CA LEU A 152 -4.70 -2.34 0.08
C LEU A 152 -4.24 -0.98 -0.49
N LEU A 153 -5.16 -0.19 -1.02
CA LEU A 153 -4.85 1.14 -1.56
C LEU A 153 -4.40 2.12 -0.46
N GLN A 154 -5.02 2.09 0.72
CA GLN A 154 -4.60 2.87 1.87
C GLN A 154 -3.15 2.54 2.26
N PHE A 155 -2.80 1.26 2.31
CA PHE A 155 -1.43 0.83 2.58
C PHE A 155 -0.45 1.33 1.51
N VAL A 156 -0.84 1.27 0.23
CA VAL A 156 -0.01 1.77 -0.87
C VAL A 156 0.27 3.27 -0.77
N HIS A 157 -0.73 4.06 -0.39
CA HIS A 157 -0.59 5.52 -0.35
C HIS A 157 0.05 6.04 0.94
N SER A 158 -0.27 5.42 2.08
CA SER A 158 0.14 5.92 3.40
C SER A 158 1.24 5.10 4.07
N GLY A 159 1.52 3.89 3.57
CA GLY A 159 2.40 2.92 4.23
C GLY A 159 1.79 2.25 5.47
N SER A 160 0.53 2.53 5.79
CA SER A 160 -0.14 2.01 6.98
C SER A 160 -1.59 1.60 6.68
N VAL A 161 -2.10 0.61 7.39
CA VAL A 161 -3.48 0.15 7.25
C VAL A 161 -3.95 -0.55 8.51
N ASN A 162 -5.22 -0.38 8.86
CA ASN A 162 -5.84 -1.12 9.95
C ASN A 162 -6.51 -2.41 9.44
N ILE A 163 -6.05 -3.54 9.96
CA ILE A 163 -6.49 -4.87 9.54
C ILE A 163 -7.21 -5.54 10.71
N THR A 164 -8.40 -6.06 10.43
CA THR A 164 -9.18 -6.85 11.39
C THR A 164 -9.12 -8.32 11.01
N ILE A 165 -9.43 -9.20 11.98
CA ILE A 165 -9.45 -10.65 11.76
C ILE A 165 -10.43 -11.09 10.65
N GLU A 166 -11.50 -10.33 10.43
CA GLU A 166 -12.48 -10.60 9.36
C GLU A 166 -11.90 -10.29 7.97
N THR A 167 -11.10 -9.22 7.89
CA THR A 167 -10.54 -8.71 6.64
C THR A 167 -9.15 -9.26 6.30
N VAL A 168 -8.45 -9.86 7.28
CA VAL A 168 -7.03 -10.22 7.16
C VAL A 168 -6.76 -11.15 5.99
N VAL A 169 -7.64 -12.13 5.72
CA VAL A 169 -7.40 -13.10 4.65
C VAL A 169 -7.51 -12.44 3.27
N GLY A 170 -8.48 -11.55 3.08
CA GLY A 170 -8.61 -10.77 1.85
C GLY A 170 -7.41 -9.85 1.64
N VAL A 171 -6.97 -9.16 2.69
CA VAL A 171 -5.78 -8.28 2.65
C VAL A 171 -4.52 -9.09 2.36
N MET A 172 -4.36 -10.28 2.97
CA MET A 172 -3.24 -11.19 2.73
C MET A 172 -3.21 -11.67 1.27
N CYS A 173 -4.35 -12.04 0.68
CA CYS A 173 -4.43 -12.42 -0.73
C CYS A 173 -4.01 -11.27 -1.65
N GLY A 174 -4.44 -10.04 -1.31
CA GLY A 174 -4.01 -8.83 -2.00
C GLY A 174 -2.52 -8.56 -1.86
N ALA A 175 -1.98 -8.71 -0.65
CA ALA A 175 -0.56 -8.53 -0.38
C ALA A 175 0.31 -9.45 -1.22
N VAL A 176 -0.06 -10.74 -1.32
CA VAL A 176 0.63 -11.69 -2.20
C VAL A 176 0.48 -11.31 -3.67
N GLN A 177 -0.74 -11.00 -4.12
CA GLN A 177 -1.01 -10.70 -5.53
C GLN A 177 -0.30 -9.44 -6.04
N PHE A 178 -0.20 -8.41 -5.19
CA PHE A 178 0.38 -7.12 -5.53
C PHE A 178 1.81 -6.95 -4.97
N GLU A 179 2.39 -8.03 -4.43
CA GLU A 179 3.78 -8.14 -3.99
C GLU A 179 4.15 -7.21 -2.81
N PHE A 180 3.24 -7.03 -1.84
CA PHE A 180 3.49 -6.31 -0.59
C PHE A 180 4.03 -7.25 0.50
N LYS A 181 5.32 -7.59 0.44
CA LYS A 181 5.94 -8.58 1.34
C LYS A 181 5.77 -8.25 2.83
N ASP A 182 6.00 -7.00 3.23
CA ASP A 182 5.88 -6.59 4.64
C ASP A 182 4.43 -6.73 5.14
N LEU A 183 3.46 -6.42 4.28
CA LEU A 183 2.04 -6.56 4.58
C LEU A 183 1.62 -8.03 4.62
N GLU A 184 2.16 -8.85 3.72
CA GLU A 184 1.93 -10.30 3.69
C GLU A 184 2.39 -10.95 4.99
N GLU A 185 3.61 -10.64 5.44
CA GLU A 185 4.18 -11.18 6.68
C GLU A 185 3.35 -10.77 7.90
N ALA A 186 2.98 -9.49 8.01
CA ALA A 186 2.13 -8.99 9.09
C ALA A 186 0.74 -9.65 9.09
N CYS A 187 0.15 -9.88 7.91
CA CYS A 187 -1.12 -10.60 7.80
C CYS A 187 -0.98 -12.05 8.23
N MET A 188 0.10 -12.74 7.85
CA MET A 188 0.34 -14.12 8.23
C MET A 188 0.52 -14.26 9.75
N GLU A 189 1.25 -13.36 10.39
CA GLU A 189 1.37 -13.34 11.87
C GLU A 189 0.00 -13.16 12.53
N MET A 190 -0.82 -12.22 12.04
CA MET A 190 -2.16 -12.00 12.55
C MET A 190 -3.06 -13.24 12.37
N VAL A 191 -2.96 -13.92 11.23
CA VAL A 191 -3.69 -15.18 10.98
C VAL A 191 -3.26 -16.27 11.95
N GLN A 192 -1.95 -16.47 12.15
CA GLN A 192 -1.43 -17.46 13.09
C GLN A 192 -1.90 -17.18 14.53
N ARG A 193 -1.84 -15.92 14.96
CA ARG A 193 -2.36 -15.49 16.27
C ARG A 193 -3.87 -15.66 16.37
N GLY A 194 -4.59 -15.42 15.28
CA GLY A 194 -6.03 -15.63 15.17
C GLY A 194 -6.41 -17.10 15.38
N ILE A 195 -5.68 -18.03 14.76
CA ILE A 195 -5.86 -19.47 14.96
C ILE A 195 -5.62 -19.85 16.42
N THR A 196 -4.52 -19.40 17.01
CA THR A 196 -4.19 -19.68 18.42
C THR A 196 -5.24 -19.15 19.38
N ARG A 197 -5.87 -18.01 19.06
CA ARG A 197 -6.93 -17.37 19.86
C ARG A 197 -8.35 -17.89 19.58
N GLY A 198 -8.51 -18.89 18.71
CA GLY A 198 -9.80 -19.51 18.44
C GLY A 198 -10.66 -18.81 17.38
N PHE A 199 -10.14 -17.86 16.62
CA PHE A 199 -10.86 -17.19 15.51
C PHE A 199 -10.90 -18.03 14.22
N THR A 200 -10.76 -19.35 14.33
CA THR A 200 -10.62 -20.27 13.19
C THR A 200 -11.84 -20.24 12.27
N GLU A 201 -13.05 -20.13 12.81
CA GLU A 201 -14.29 -20.08 12.01
C GLU A 201 -14.32 -18.83 11.10
N ILE A 202 -14.00 -17.66 11.66
CA ILE A 202 -13.96 -16.39 10.94
C ILE A 202 -12.91 -16.46 9.81
N LEU A 203 -11.73 -16.99 10.12
CA LEU A 203 -10.65 -17.16 9.16
C LEU A 203 -11.01 -18.13 8.02
N ILE A 204 -11.65 -19.27 8.32
CA ILE A 204 -12.12 -20.22 7.31
C ILE A 204 -13.18 -19.58 6.42
N THR A 205 -14.14 -18.87 7.01
CA THR A 205 -15.21 -18.20 6.27
C THR A 205 -14.63 -17.14 5.34
N SER A 206 -13.72 -16.30 5.85
CA SER A 206 -13.00 -15.30 5.06
C SER A 206 -12.19 -15.97 3.93
N ALA A 207 -11.46 -17.06 4.21
CA ALA A 207 -10.70 -17.78 3.19
C ALA A 207 -11.56 -18.39 2.07
N ARG A 208 -12.79 -18.83 2.37
CA ARG A 208 -13.73 -19.31 1.35
C ARG A 208 -14.16 -18.19 0.39
N ASN A 209 -14.31 -16.97 0.88
CA ASN A 209 -14.66 -15.81 0.05
C ASN A 209 -13.53 -15.41 -0.93
N TYR A 210 -12.29 -15.83 -0.63
CA TYR A 210 -11.11 -15.56 -1.45
C TYR A 210 -10.53 -16.82 -2.11
N ARG A 211 -11.32 -17.90 -2.26
CA ARG A 211 -10.85 -19.21 -2.75
C ARG A 211 -10.20 -19.18 -4.14
N GLN A 212 -10.50 -18.17 -4.95
CA GLN A 212 -9.85 -17.91 -6.23
C GLN A 212 -8.35 -17.57 -6.11
N HIS A 213 -7.88 -17.20 -4.92
CA HIS A 213 -6.48 -16.94 -4.64
C HIS A 213 -5.82 -18.19 -4.07
N ARG A 214 -4.63 -18.53 -4.60
CA ARG A 214 -3.83 -19.66 -4.13
C ARG A 214 -3.56 -19.57 -2.63
N THR A 215 -3.21 -18.38 -2.15
CA THR A 215 -2.94 -18.10 -0.73
C THR A 215 -4.10 -18.49 0.20
N ALA A 216 -5.35 -18.23 -0.20
CA ALA A 216 -6.52 -18.63 0.58
C ALA A 216 -6.71 -20.15 0.60
N SER A 217 -6.42 -20.83 -0.52
CA SER A 217 -6.49 -22.30 -0.61
C SER A 217 -5.41 -22.97 0.24
N ASP A 218 -4.19 -22.42 0.23
CA ASP A 218 -3.09 -22.87 1.08
C ASP A 218 -3.44 -22.66 2.56
N LEU A 219 -4.07 -21.52 2.90
CA LEU A 219 -4.55 -21.24 4.26
C LEU A 219 -5.61 -22.24 4.72
N LEU A 220 -6.61 -22.54 3.89
CA LEU A 220 -7.63 -23.54 4.19
C LEU A 220 -7.01 -24.91 4.45
N SER A 221 -6.02 -25.28 3.62
CA SER A 221 -5.31 -26.55 3.78
C SER A 221 -4.52 -26.59 5.09
N MET A 222 -3.83 -25.49 5.42
CA MET A 222 -3.11 -25.35 6.68
C MET A 222 -4.06 -25.47 7.89
N VAL A 223 -5.22 -24.83 7.85
CA VAL A 223 -6.16 -24.83 8.97
C VAL A 223 -6.85 -26.20 9.13
N ILE A 224 -7.27 -26.84 8.04
CA ILE A 224 -8.04 -28.08 8.05
C ILE A 224 -7.15 -29.30 8.34
N TYR A 225 -5.95 -29.34 7.76
CA TYR A 225 -5.08 -30.51 7.81
C TYR A 225 -3.95 -30.41 8.82
N SER A 226 -3.75 -29.27 9.50
CA SER A 226 -2.73 -29.18 10.56
C SER A 226 -3.13 -29.99 11.81
N PRO A 227 -2.41 -31.08 12.14
CA PRO A 227 -2.69 -31.90 13.32
C PRO A 227 -2.54 -31.11 14.63
N CYS A 228 -1.71 -30.07 14.62
CA CYS A 228 -1.44 -29.20 15.76
C CYS A 228 -2.66 -28.35 16.12
N ILE A 229 -3.44 -27.91 15.13
CA ILE A 229 -4.65 -27.10 15.36
C ILE A 229 -5.78 -27.95 15.97
N LYS A 230 -5.93 -29.22 15.56
CA LYS A 230 -6.84 -30.16 16.23
C LYS A 230 -6.49 -30.33 17.72
N ARG A 231 -5.20 -30.36 18.05
CA ARG A 231 -4.71 -30.48 19.42
C ARG A 231 -4.91 -29.18 20.23
N ILE A 232 -4.71 -28.01 19.62
CA ILE A 232 -4.98 -26.71 20.26
C ILE A 232 -6.48 -26.51 20.52
N LEU A 233 -7.35 -26.85 19.55
CA LEU A 233 -8.81 -26.80 19.73
C LEU A 233 -9.32 -27.83 20.75
N GLN A 234 -8.70 -29.01 20.84
CA GLN A 234 -9.01 -29.97 21.91
C GLN A 234 -8.56 -29.47 23.29
N LEU A 235 -7.40 -28.82 23.40
CA LEU A 235 -6.89 -28.28 24.66
C LEU A 235 -7.69 -27.06 25.15
N SER A 236 -8.11 -26.16 24.27
CA SER A 236 -8.95 -25.00 24.65
C SER A 236 -10.36 -25.41 25.09
N MET A 237 -10.93 -26.48 24.54
CA MET A 237 -12.19 -27.05 25.06
C MET A 237 -12.02 -27.68 26.45
N ILE A 238 -10.85 -28.26 26.77
CA ILE A 238 -10.58 -28.82 28.09
C ILE A 238 -10.44 -27.71 29.15
N GLU A 239 -9.79 -26.59 28.82
CA GLU A 239 -9.66 -25.44 29.74
C GLU A 239 -11.01 -24.76 30.04
N LEU A 240 -11.91 -24.65 29.05
CA LEU A 240 -13.26 -24.12 29.24
C LEU A 240 -14.15 -25.02 30.10
N VAL A 241 -14.01 -26.35 29.98
CA VAL A 241 -14.71 -27.31 30.85
C VAL A 241 -14.19 -27.23 32.29
N HIS A 242 -12.87 -27.06 32.48
CA HIS A 242 -12.28 -26.92 33.82
C HIS A 242 -12.71 -25.63 34.54
N GLN A 243 -12.78 -24.48 33.84
CA GLN A 243 -13.27 -23.22 34.44
C GLN A 243 -14.77 -23.29 34.82
N SER A 244 -15.57 -24.06 34.09
CA SER A 244 -16.98 -24.28 34.39
C SER A 244 -17.18 -25.16 35.64
N THR A 245 -16.33 -26.16 35.86
CA THR A 245 -16.41 -27.04 37.03
C THR A 245 -15.94 -26.38 38.34
N ASP A 246 -14.94 -25.50 38.29
CA ASP A 246 -14.47 -24.78 39.49
C ASP A 246 -15.48 -23.74 39.99
N SER A 247 -16.26 -23.16 39.07
CA SER A 247 -17.33 -22.22 39.41
C SER A 247 -18.53 -22.88 40.11
N ALA A 248 -18.75 -24.19 39.89
CA ALA A 248 -19.84 -24.96 40.48
C ALA A 248 -19.51 -25.52 41.88
N LEU A 249 -18.22 -25.59 42.25
CA LEU A 249 -17.76 -26.09 43.56
C LEU A 249 -17.62 -24.98 44.63
N ASN A 250 -17.67 -23.70 44.23
CA ASN A 250 -17.50 -22.56 45.16
C ASN A 250 -18.83 -21.95 45.63
N ILE A 251 -19.95 -22.65 45.42
CA ILE A 251 -21.28 -22.34 45.97
C ILE A 251 -21.69 -23.46 46.93
N ARG A 252 -20.96 -23.63 48.04
CA ARG A 252 -21.39 -24.42 49.20
C ARG A 252 -20.83 -23.83 50.48
#